data_AF-A0AAD9Z102-F1
#
_entry.id   AF-A0AAD9Z102-F1
#
_cell.length_a   1.000
_cell.length_b   1.000
_cell.length_c   1.000
_cell.angle_alpha   90.00
_cell.angle_beta   90.00
_cell.angle_gamma   90.00
#
_symmetry.space_group_name_H-M   'P 1'
#
loop_
_entity.id
_entity.type
_entity.pdbx_description
1 polymer ?
#
loop_
_entity_poly.entity_id
_entity_poly.type
_entity_poly.pdbx_seq_one_letter_code
_entity_poly.pdbx_strand_id
1 'polypeptide(L)'
;MKLTCVVIGFVLTGLAHALCPYAEQALKDPQFLIRHVEEQNTAKEDTPKEKRQSGPGNIPFTTFNQNQLVDVTGSHAWVAPGPNDIRGPCPGLNALANHGYFPHNGVVPLPVGASATEQVYGLASSFGVPLTVYATLVDGDVVGDTWSIGGKQPQTLTSPILGAGDGLSGSHNKYESDSSVSRGDYYLYNGDVSSVRVEKFKSLYDLQKNVAVPNYNLDVLIQHRQYTFTNSESTNPYFFSAPFAGLAVANAAHTFVPALMSNHSAEYPNGILDKETLKSFFAITEAPDGTLSWTPGHERIPDNWYRRPLGAINEYSPVSFAQDFVQLAAAVPDAATVGGNTGTVNSFTGVDLGDITGGAYRTTDLLNPTKFVCYFYQLTLALVPDFLRSEALGSALGGALNLLHTKIDPFVDPSCAKIANYNDAFAAQFPGAAVGQP
;
A
#
# COMPACT_ATOMS: atom_id res chain seq x y z
N MET A 1 5.51 -21.85 -35.66
CA MET A 1 5.60 -22.89 -34.62
C MET A 1 7.09 -23.13 -34.34
N LYS A 2 7.55 -22.84 -33.11
CA LYS A 2 8.94 -22.89 -32.60
C LYS A 2 9.97 -21.93 -33.23
N LEU A 3 10.03 -20.65 -32.78
CA LEU A 3 11.27 -19.87 -32.66
C LEU A 3 11.04 -18.48 -32.00
N THR A 4 10.83 -18.39 -30.68
CA THR A 4 10.90 -17.09 -29.95
C THR A 4 11.08 -17.26 -28.43
N CYS A 5 12.06 -18.04 -27.97
CA CYS A 5 12.39 -18.13 -26.55
C CYS A 5 13.91 -18.32 -26.29
N VAL A 6 14.75 -17.76 -27.16
CA VAL A 6 16.20 -17.78 -26.98
C VAL A 6 16.78 -16.42 -27.37
N VAL A 7 16.46 -15.36 -26.62
CA VAL A 7 17.36 -14.21 -26.39
C VAL A 7 16.93 -13.57 -25.06
N ILE A 8 17.58 -13.99 -23.98
CA ILE A 8 18.05 -13.23 -22.81
C ILE A 8 18.57 -14.32 -21.87
N GLY A 9 19.89 -14.45 -21.81
CA GLY A 9 20.57 -15.55 -21.16
C GLY A 9 20.42 -15.50 -19.64
N PHE A 10 19.74 -16.50 -19.08
CA PHE A 10 20.05 -17.09 -17.77
C PHE A 10 19.71 -18.59 -17.85
N VAL A 11 20.55 -19.40 -17.21
CA VAL A 11 20.59 -20.86 -17.28
C VAL A 11 19.27 -21.48 -16.78
N LEU A 12 18.61 -22.25 -17.64
CA LEU A 12 17.32 -22.91 -17.41
C LEU A 12 17.41 -24.10 -16.44
N THR A 13 16.63 -24.06 -15.36
CA THR A 13 16.12 -25.26 -14.66
C THR A 13 14.61 -25.38 -14.88
N GLY A 14 14.08 -26.60 -14.76
CA GLY A 14 12.84 -27.10 -15.38
C GLY A 14 11.47 -26.47 -15.05
N LEU A 15 11.39 -25.23 -14.56
CA LEU A 15 10.11 -24.53 -14.31
C LEU A 15 9.42 -24.02 -15.60
N ALA A 16 10.13 -23.91 -16.73
CA ALA A 16 9.61 -23.25 -17.94
C ALA A 16 8.48 -24.03 -18.67
N HIS A 17 8.31 -25.32 -18.43
CA HIS A 17 7.35 -26.15 -19.20
C HIS A 17 5.92 -26.16 -18.64
N ALA A 18 5.70 -25.76 -17.38
CA ALA A 18 4.36 -25.76 -16.75
C ALA A 18 3.64 -24.40 -16.79
N LEU A 19 4.39 -23.30 -16.95
CA LEU A 19 3.88 -21.92 -16.87
C LEU A 19 3.51 -21.30 -18.23
N CYS A 20 3.91 -21.94 -19.33
CA CYS A 20 3.80 -21.37 -20.68
C CYS A 20 2.35 -21.16 -21.17
N PRO A 21 1.37 -22.07 -20.98
CA PRO A 21 0.05 -21.88 -21.59
C PRO A 21 -0.75 -20.73 -20.96
N TYR A 22 -0.63 -20.50 -19.65
CA TYR A 22 -1.36 -19.44 -18.93
C TYR A 22 -0.76 -18.04 -19.16
N ALA A 23 0.58 -17.93 -19.16
CA ALA A 23 1.25 -16.66 -19.45
C ALA A 23 0.99 -16.20 -20.89
N GLU A 24 0.96 -17.14 -21.84
CA GLU A 24 0.66 -16.85 -23.24
C GLU A 24 -0.82 -16.47 -23.47
N GLN A 25 -1.74 -16.96 -22.63
CA GLN A 25 -3.15 -16.58 -22.65
C GLN A 25 -3.41 -15.23 -21.96
N ALA A 26 -2.77 -14.96 -20.82
CA ALA A 26 -2.86 -13.66 -20.15
C ALA A 26 -2.26 -12.51 -20.98
N LEU A 27 -1.23 -12.79 -21.80
CA LEU A 27 -0.68 -11.84 -22.77
C LEU A 27 -1.59 -11.60 -23.98
N LYS A 28 -2.47 -12.55 -24.33
CA LYS A 28 -3.40 -12.45 -25.47
C LYS A 28 -4.79 -11.94 -25.06
N ASP A 29 -5.18 -12.14 -23.81
CA ASP A 29 -6.47 -11.75 -23.24
C ASP A 29 -6.28 -11.36 -21.76
N PRO A 30 -6.01 -10.07 -21.46
CA PRO A 30 -5.78 -9.58 -20.10
C PRO A 30 -6.99 -9.77 -19.16
N GLN A 31 -8.20 -9.94 -19.70
CA GLN A 31 -9.41 -10.20 -18.92
C GLN A 31 -9.65 -11.68 -18.62
N PHE A 32 -8.82 -12.58 -19.14
CA PHE A 32 -8.92 -14.02 -18.86
C PHE A 32 -8.86 -14.32 -17.37
N LEU A 33 -7.94 -13.67 -16.63
CA LEU A 33 -7.79 -13.88 -15.19
C LEU A 33 -8.99 -13.39 -14.39
N ILE A 34 -9.59 -12.26 -14.79
CA ILE A 34 -10.77 -11.70 -14.13
C ILE A 34 -11.96 -12.65 -14.28
N ARG A 35 -12.24 -13.11 -15.51
CA ARG A 35 -13.34 -14.05 -15.78
C ARG A 35 -13.14 -15.41 -15.10
N HIS A 36 -11.92 -15.91 -15.05
CA HIS A 36 -11.65 -17.21 -14.42
C HIS A 36 -11.81 -17.16 -12.89
N VAL A 37 -11.48 -16.03 -12.26
CA VAL A 37 -11.73 -15.79 -10.83
C VAL A 37 -13.24 -15.66 -10.55
N GLU A 38 -14.00 -15.00 -11.42
CA GLU A 38 -15.46 -14.88 -11.32
C GLU A 38 -16.17 -16.25 -11.45
N GLU A 39 -15.75 -17.10 -12.38
CA GLU A 39 -16.27 -18.46 -12.58
C GLU A 39 -16.00 -19.38 -11.38
N GLN A 40 -14.85 -19.24 -10.70
CA GLN A 40 -14.58 -20.05 -9.50
C GLN A 40 -15.31 -19.59 -8.24
N ASN A 41 -15.72 -18.31 -8.19
CA ASN A 41 -16.49 -17.77 -7.07
C ASN A 41 -17.97 -18.16 -7.13
N THR A 42 -18.54 -18.33 -8.33
CA THR A 42 -19.93 -18.77 -8.51
C THR A 42 -20.14 -20.27 -8.22
N ALA A 43 -19.09 -21.09 -8.29
CA ALA A 43 -19.17 -22.54 -8.08
C ALA A 43 -19.19 -22.99 -6.59
N LYS A 44 -19.17 -22.08 -5.60
CA LYS A 44 -18.92 -22.41 -4.17
C LYS A 44 -20.05 -22.07 -3.18
N GLU A 45 -21.26 -21.77 -3.64
CA GLU A 45 -22.37 -21.39 -2.72
C GLU A 45 -22.94 -22.54 -1.85
N ASP A 46 -22.53 -23.81 -2.03
CA ASP A 46 -23.21 -24.97 -1.40
C ASP A 46 -22.39 -25.78 -0.37
N THR A 47 -21.48 -25.17 0.42
CA THR A 47 -20.77 -25.91 1.50
C THR A 47 -20.88 -25.24 2.89
N PRO A 48 -21.16 -26.00 3.98
CA PRO A 48 -21.31 -25.44 5.32
C PRO A 48 -20.07 -24.70 5.84
N LYS A 49 -20.30 -23.61 6.60
CA LYS A 49 -19.29 -22.73 7.20
C LYS A 49 -18.48 -23.42 8.30
N GLU A 50 -17.46 -24.19 7.93
CA GLU A 50 -16.35 -24.47 8.83
C GLU A 50 -15.43 -23.24 8.87
N LYS A 51 -14.94 -22.85 10.06
CA LYS A 51 -14.16 -21.63 10.32
C LYS A 51 -12.90 -21.59 9.44
N ARG A 52 -13.00 -20.95 8.28
CA ARG A 52 -11.87 -20.70 7.36
C ARG A 52 -10.91 -19.73 8.04
N GLN A 53 -9.64 -20.12 8.13
CA GLN A 53 -8.56 -19.21 8.47
C GLN A 53 -8.49 -18.15 7.36
N SER A 54 -8.87 -16.92 7.69
CA SER A 54 -9.00 -15.79 6.77
C SER A 54 -7.61 -15.36 6.27
N GLY A 55 -7.20 -15.91 5.13
CA GLY A 55 -6.16 -15.34 4.28
C GLY A 55 -6.78 -14.32 3.30
N PRO A 56 -6.05 -13.26 2.91
CA PRO A 56 -6.51 -12.32 1.89
C PRO A 56 -6.58 -12.99 0.51
N GLY A 57 -7.76 -12.93 -0.12
CA GLY A 57 -8.15 -13.72 -1.28
C GLY A 57 -8.70 -15.09 -0.84
N ASN A 58 -9.95 -15.40 -1.18
CA ASN A 58 -10.68 -16.64 -0.79
C ASN A 58 -10.09 -17.97 -1.32
N ILE A 59 -8.82 -17.98 -1.73
CA ILE A 59 -8.09 -19.13 -2.28
C ILE A 59 -7.00 -19.51 -1.29
N PRO A 60 -7.15 -20.63 -0.56
CA PRO A 60 -6.09 -21.13 0.31
C PRO A 60 -4.83 -21.43 -0.49
N PHE A 61 -3.67 -21.01 0.00
CA PHE A 61 -2.38 -21.50 -0.45
C PHE A 61 -2.23 -22.95 -0.02
N THR A 62 -2.39 -23.86 -0.98
CA THR A 62 -2.34 -25.31 -0.73
C THR A 62 -0.93 -25.90 -0.80
N THR A 63 0.07 -25.11 -1.23
CA THR A 63 1.43 -25.59 -1.44
C THR A 63 2.46 -24.58 -0.94
N PHE A 64 3.28 -24.99 0.03
CA PHE A 64 4.48 -24.27 0.44
C PHE A 64 5.64 -24.54 -0.52
N ASN A 65 6.51 -23.55 -0.73
CA ASN A 65 7.75 -23.67 -1.49
C ASN A 65 8.89 -22.93 -0.78
N GLN A 66 10.05 -23.57 -0.66
CA GLN A 66 11.22 -22.99 0.01
C GLN A 66 11.74 -21.70 -0.67
N ASN A 67 11.46 -21.49 -1.96
CA ASN A 67 11.79 -20.24 -2.67
C ASN A 67 10.99 -19.02 -2.20
N GLN A 68 10.06 -19.20 -1.25
CA GLN A 68 9.40 -18.13 -0.51
C GLN A 68 10.26 -17.56 0.62
N LEU A 69 11.33 -18.26 1.03
CA LEU A 69 12.24 -17.75 2.06
C LEU A 69 12.86 -16.44 1.56
N VAL A 70 12.71 -15.38 2.34
CA VAL A 70 13.38 -14.10 2.06
C VAL A 70 14.77 -14.14 2.67
N ASP A 71 15.78 -13.81 1.86
CA ASP A 71 17.15 -13.76 2.31
C ASP A 71 17.39 -12.50 3.15
N VAL A 72 17.73 -12.69 4.42
CA VAL A 72 18.08 -11.60 5.35
C VAL A 72 19.52 -11.72 5.84
N THR A 73 20.38 -12.34 5.02
CA THR A 73 21.80 -12.60 5.30
C THR A 73 22.70 -11.95 4.26
N GLY A 74 24.02 -11.96 4.48
CA GLY A 74 24.99 -11.45 3.49
C GLY A 74 24.75 -9.98 3.13
N SER A 75 24.52 -9.69 1.84
CA SER A 75 24.17 -8.34 1.37
C SER A 75 22.80 -7.84 1.84
N HIS A 76 21.95 -8.76 2.32
CA HIS A 76 20.64 -8.47 2.90
C HIS A 76 20.61 -8.63 4.43
N ALA A 77 21.78 -8.74 5.06
CA ALA A 77 21.89 -8.64 6.51
C ALA A 77 21.32 -7.30 7.00
N TRP A 78 20.56 -7.33 8.09
CA TRP A 78 20.00 -6.12 8.67
C TRP A 78 21.11 -5.17 9.11
N VAL A 79 20.98 -3.90 8.75
CA VAL A 79 21.82 -2.79 9.19
C VAL A 79 20.93 -1.69 9.75
N ALA A 80 21.29 -1.16 10.92
CA ALA A 80 20.60 -0.01 11.50
C ALA A 80 20.79 1.23 10.60
N PRO A 81 19.77 2.06 10.38
CA PRO A 81 19.93 3.30 9.62
C PRO A 81 20.96 4.22 10.30
N GLY A 82 21.89 4.75 9.52
CA GLY A 82 22.81 5.79 9.95
C GLY A 82 22.17 7.16 10.02
N PRO A 83 22.90 8.19 10.49
CA PRO A 83 22.34 9.54 10.69
C PRO A 83 21.81 10.25 9.43
N ASN A 84 22.22 9.80 8.24
CA ASN A 84 21.82 10.37 6.95
C ASN A 84 20.85 9.46 6.18
N ASP A 85 20.48 8.31 6.74
CA ASP A 85 19.58 7.36 6.09
C ASP A 85 18.13 7.71 6.41
N ILE A 86 17.30 7.75 5.38
CA ILE A 86 15.91 8.19 5.49
C ILE A 86 15.01 6.99 5.77
N ARG A 87 14.16 7.12 6.78
CA ARG A 87 13.06 6.21 7.10
C ARG A 87 11.78 7.03 7.24
N GLY A 88 10.63 6.40 7.01
CA GLY A 88 9.36 7.11 6.92
C GLY A 88 8.17 6.38 7.52
N PRO A 89 6.94 6.72 7.09
CA PRO A 89 5.71 6.21 7.70
C PRO A 89 5.45 4.73 7.38
N CYS A 90 6.07 4.18 6.33
CA CYS A 90 5.80 2.81 5.90
C CYS A 90 6.81 1.80 6.49
N PRO A 91 6.41 0.96 7.46
CA PRO A 91 7.29 -0.03 8.08
C PRO A 91 7.90 -1.03 7.09
N GLY A 92 7.11 -1.47 6.10
CA GLY A 92 7.58 -2.42 5.09
C GLY A 92 8.71 -1.86 4.23
N LEU A 93 8.65 -0.59 3.84
CA LEU A 93 9.71 0.06 3.05
C LEU A 93 10.95 0.35 3.90
N ASN A 94 10.76 0.73 5.16
CA ASN A 94 11.85 0.91 6.12
C ASN A 94 12.65 -0.40 6.28
N ALA A 95 11.97 -1.53 6.40
CA ALA A 95 12.60 -2.85 6.46
C ALA A 95 13.36 -3.19 5.17
N LEU A 96 12.82 -2.90 3.98
CA LEU A 96 13.54 -3.12 2.71
C LEU A 96 14.86 -2.34 2.64
N ALA A 97 14.87 -1.09 3.10
CA ALA A 97 16.09 -0.28 3.15
C ALA A 97 17.09 -0.82 4.20
N ASN A 98 16.62 -1.24 5.37
CA ASN A 98 17.46 -1.84 6.41
C ASN A 98 18.11 -3.16 5.99
N HIS A 99 17.50 -3.89 5.05
CA HIS A 99 17.99 -5.14 4.48
C HIS A 99 18.60 -4.97 3.07
N GLY A 100 18.89 -3.74 2.63
CA GLY A 100 19.57 -3.51 1.34
C GLY A 100 18.82 -3.96 0.08
N TYR A 101 17.53 -4.30 0.20
CA TYR A 101 16.64 -4.50 -0.95
C TYR A 101 16.29 -3.18 -1.63
N PHE A 102 16.17 -2.13 -0.82
CA PHE A 102 16.26 -0.75 -1.28
C PHE A 102 17.64 -0.17 -0.99
N PRO A 103 18.06 0.89 -1.71
CA PRO A 103 19.19 1.69 -1.28
C PRO A 103 19.07 2.07 0.19
N HIS A 104 20.12 1.79 0.96
CA HIS A 104 20.06 1.90 2.43
C HIS A 104 19.74 3.32 2.91
N ASN A 105 20.08 4.33 2.11
CA ASN A 105 19.79 5.74 2.35
C ASN A 105 18.29 6.11 2.25
N GLY A 106 17.42 5.20 1.80
CA GLY A 106 15.98 5.43 1.70
C GLY A 106 15.53 6.21 0.47
N VAL A 107 16.43 6.47 -0.50
CA VAL A 107 16.09 7.09 -1.78
C VAL A 107 16.04 6.01 -2.86
N VAL A 108 14.84 5.77 -3.39
CA VAL A 108 14.52 4.59 -4.20
C VAL A 108 14.32 5.00 -5.65
N PRO A 109 15.09 4.41 -6.59
CA PRO A 109 14.80 4.53 -8.01
C PRO A 109 13.48 3.85 -8.38
N LEU A 110 12.72 4.45 -9.29
CA LEU A 110 11.41 3.95 -9.72
C LEU A 110 11.40 2.45 -10.08
N PRO A 111 12.36 1.89 -10.85
CA PRO A 111 12.35 0.46 -11.18
C PRO A 111 12.57 -0.47 -9.97
N VAL A 112 13.24 0.02 -8.93
CA VAL A 112 13.59 -0.76 -7.73
C VAL A 112 12.37 -0.90 -6.80
N GLY A 113 11.55 0.14 -6.68
CA GLY A 113 10.38 0.15 -5.79
C GLY A 113 9.46 -1.05 -6.02
N ALA A 114 8.94 -1.19 -7.24
CA ALA A 114 8.03 -2.28 -7.58
C ALA A 114 8.70 -3.67 -7.48
N SER A 115 9.88 -3.83 -8.09
CA SER A 115 10.55 -5.13 -8.15
C SER A 115 10.94 -5.67 -6.77
N ALA A 116 11.41 -4.84 -5.85
CA ALA A 116 11.75 -5.31 -4.51
C ALA A 116 10.50 -5.66 -3.68
N THR A 117 9.41 -4.87 -3.79
CA THR A 117 8.16 -5.19 -3.08
C THR A 117 7.51 -6.47 -3.59
N GLU A 118 7.61 -6.76 -4.89
CA GLU A 118 7.19 -8.04 -5.47
C GLU A 118 8.09 -9.17 -4.96
N GLN A 119 9.42 -9.01 -5.08
CA GLN A 119 10.39 -10.02 -4.67
C GLN A 119 10.30 -10.40 -3.19
N VAL A 120 10.08 -9.41 -2.31
CA VAL A 120 10.17 -9.59 -0.87
C VAL A 120 8.81 -9.79 -0.22
N TYR A 121 7.75 -9.13 -0.68
CA TYR A 121 6.43 -9.23 -0.06
C TYR A 121 5.39 -9.95 -0.92
N GLY A 122 5.68 -10.22 -2.19
CA GLY A 122 4.68 -10.74 -3.13
C GLY A 122 3.60 -9.71 -3.47
N LEU A 123 3.94 -8.41 -3.44
CA LEU A 123 3.08 -7.36 -3.97
C LEU A 123 3.12 -7.41 -5.50
N ALA A 124 1.98 -7.66 -6.14
CA ALA A 124 1.93 -7.81 -7.60
C ALA A 124 2.47 -6.56 -8.30
N SER A 125 3.19 -6.72 -9.41
CA SER A 125 3.64 -5.60 -10.25
C SER A 125 2.51 -4.65 -10.65
N SER A 126 1.28 -5.16 -10.84
CA SER A 126 0.09 -4.35 -11.10
C SER A 126 -0.29 -3.44 -9.94
N PHE A 127 0.23 -3.63 -8.74
CA PHE A 127 0.05 -2.72 -7.61
C PHE A 127 1.33 -1.92 -7.32
N GLY A 128 2.49 -2.60 -7.28
CA GLY A 128 3.77 -1.99 -6.94
C GLY A 128 4.23 -0.91 -7.93
N VAL A 129 4.05 -1.13 -9.24
CA VAL A 129 4.44 -0.15 -10.27
C VAL A 129 3.60 1.14 -10.14
N PRO A 130 2.26 1.10 -10.12
CA PRO A 130 1.45 2.29 -9.92
C PRO A 130 1.77 3.07 -8.65
N LEU A 131 1.92 2.39 -7.51
CA LEU A 131 2.25 3.01 -6.23
C LEU A 131 3.62 3.72 -6.27
N THR A 132 4.61 3.12 -6.94
CA THR A 132 5.96 3.68 -7.07
C THR A 132 5.98 4.87 -8.03
N VAL A 133 5.26 4.78 -9.15
CA VAL A 133 5.10 5.89 -10.10
C VAL A 133 4.39 7.05 -9.45
N TYR A 134 3.30 6.79 -8.71
CA TYR A 134 2.57 7.82 -7.98
C TYR A 134 3.47 8.50 -6.95
N ALA A 135 4.20 7.76 -6.11
CA ALA A 135 5.14 8.32 -5.14
C ALA A 135 6.19 9.24 -5.80
N THR A 136 6.74 8.80 -6.95
CA THR A 136 7.72 9.59 -7.71
C THR A 136 7.13 10.89 -8.24
N LEU A 137 5.87 10.86 -8.70
CA LEU A 137 5.23 12.00 -9.35
C LEU A 137 4.63 13.02 -8.37
N VAL A 138 4.21 12.60 -7.17
CA VAL A 138 3.54 13.51 -6.21
C VAL A 138 4.49 14.13 -5.17
N ASP A 139 5.60 13.46 -4.86
CA ASP A 139 6.54 13.86 -3.81
C ASP A 139 7.98 13.37 -4.03
N GLY A 140 8.35 13.00 -5.26
CA GLY A 140 9.68 12.54 -5.64
C GLY A 140 10.49 13.54 -6.47
N ASP A 141 11.66 13.09 -6.94
CA ASP A 141 12.46 13.79 -7.96
C ASP A 141 12.10 13.14 -9.30
N VAL A 142 11.18 13.79 -10.01
CA VAL A 142 10.65 13.35 -11.30
C VAL A 142 11.73 13.32 -12.39
N VAL A 143 12.76 14.17 -12.31
CA VAL A 143 13.85 14.17 -13.29
C VAL A 143 14.88 13.09 -12.98
N GLY A 144 15.12 12.84 -11.69
CA GLY A 144 15.99 11.77 -11.22
C GLY A 144 15.34 10.38 -11.25
N ASP A 145 14.05 10.26 -11.56
CA ASP A 145 13.24 9.03 -11.45
C ASP A 145 13.39 8.36 -10.07
N THR A 146 13.40 9.16 -8.99
CA THR A 146 13.60 8.68 -7.62
C THR A 146 12.57 9.26 -6.67
N TRP A 147 12.32 8.56 -5.56
CA TRP A 147 11.46 9.03 -4.47
C TRP A 147 12.04 8.60 -3.13
N SER A 148 11.68 9.33 -2.07
CA SER A 148 12.12 9.02 -0.71
C SER A 148 11.05 8.24 0.05
N ILE A 149 11.46 7.17 0.74
CA ILE A 149 10.55 6.38 1.60
C ILE A 149 10.14 7.12 2.88
N GLY A 150 10.76 8.27 3.16
CA GLY A 150 10.48 9.14 4.31
C GLY A 150 10.52 10.61 3.92
N GLY A 151 11.29 11.42 4.63
CA GLY A 151 11.39 12.86 4.39
C GLY A 151 12.17 13.26 3.14
N LYS A 152 12.36 14.57 2.97
CA LYS A 152 13.03 15.19 1.82
C LYS A 152 14.37 14.52 1.48
N GLN A 153 14.53 14.15 0.21
CA GLN A 153 15.79 13.59 -0.31
C GLN A 153 16.85 14.68 -0.56
N PRO A 154 18.15 14.34 -0.54
CA PRO A 154 19.22 15.27 -0.89
C PRO A 154 19.05 15.83 -2.30
N GLN A 155 19.36 17.12 -2.48
CA GLN A 155 19.33 17.76 -3.79
C GLN A 155 20.37 17.11 -4.73
N THR A 156 19.97 16.76 -5.94
CA THR A 156 20.89 16.35 -7.02
C THR A 156 21.26 17.55 -7.89
N LEU A 157 22.17 17.37 -8.86
CA LEU A 157 22.50 18.42 -9.84
C LEU A 157 21.33 18.79 -10.76
N THR A 158 20.35 17.89 -10.91
CA THR A 158 19.15 18.08 -11.72
C THR A 158 17.94 18.58 -10.92
N SER A 159 17.94 18.42 -9.59
CA SER A 159 16.92 18.97 -8.69
C SER A 159 16.82 20.52 -8.58
N PRO A 160 17.80 21.38 -8.91
CA PRO A 160 17.72 22.83 -8.63
C PRO A 160 16.65 23.58 -9.43
N ILE A 161 16.09 22.96 -10.47
CA ILE A 161 15.06 23.58 -11.32
C ILE A 161 13.64 23.21 -10.85
N LEU A 162 13.46 22.06 -10.19
CA LEU A 162 12.14 21.45 -9.93
C LEU A 162 11.92 21.00 -8.49
N GLY A 163 12.95 21.06 -7.63
CA GLY A 163 12.91 20.46 -6.31
C GLY A 163 13.24 18.97 -6.35
N ALA A 164 13.55 18.41 -5.17
CA ALA A 164 13.83 16.98 -5.01
C ALA A 164 12.61 16.22 -4.45
N GLY A 165 11.42 16.84 -4.38
CA GLY A 165 10.28 16.31 -3.64
C GLY A 165 10.48 16.36 -2.11
N ASP A 166 9.42 16.11 -1.35
CA ASP A 166 9.44 16.05 0.12
C ASP A 166 9.33 14.61 0.67
N GLY A 167 9.23 13.62 -0.22
CA GLY A 167 9.13 12.22 0.11
C GLY A 167 7.80 11.83 0.76
N LEU A 168 7.64 10.56 1.10
CA LEU A 168 6.41 10.06 1.73
C LEU A 168 6.07 10.81 3.03
N SER A 169 7.04 11.26 3.83
CA SER A 169 6.75 12.01 5.07
C SER A 169 6.25 13.43 4.82
N GLY A 170 6.55 14.02 3.65
CA GLY A 170 6.04 15.33 3.23
C GLY A 170 4.73 15.27 2.44
N SER A 171 4.21 14.07 2.20
CA SER A 171 3.13 13.81 1.27
C SER A 171 1.72 13.86 1.87
N HIS A 172 1.53 14.57 2.99
CA HIS A 172 0.24 14.59 3.70
C HIS A 172 -0.92 14.94 2.76
N ASN A 173 -2.00 14.16 2.81
CA ASN A 173 -3.17 14.19 1.92
C ASN A 173 -2.92 13.86 0.44
N LYS A 174 -1.66 13.71 0.01
CA LYS A 174 -1.27 13.26 -1.33
C LYS A 174 -1.05 11.75 -1.34
N TYR A 175 -0.26 11.23 -0.40
CA TYR A 175 0.02 9.81 -0.22
C TYR A 175 -0.11 9.41 1.25
N GLU A 176 0.60 10.11 2.13
CA GLU A 176 0.47 9.96 3.58
C GLU A 176 -0.88 10.50 4.06
N SER A 177 -1.47 9.85 5.07
CA SER A 177 -2.79 10.16 5.57
C SER A 177 -2.91 9.98 7.08
N ASP A 178 -3.76 10.83 7.66
CA ASP A 178 -4.33 10.63 8.99
C ASP A 178 -4.93 9.22 9.15
N SER A 179 -5.17 8.83 10.40
CA SER A 179 -5.80 7.55 10.69
C SER A 179 -4.94 6.33 10.30
N SER A 180 -3.62 6.54 10.23
CA SER A 180 -2.60 5.51 10.05
C SER A 180 -2.64 4.42 11.14
N VAL A 181 -2.19 3.21 10.81
CA VAL A 181 -2.17 2.02 11.70
C VAL A 181 -1.42 2.31 13.02
N SER A 182 -0.26 2.95 12.95
CA SER A 182 0.55 3.21 14.15
C SER A 182 1.19 4.59 14.17
N ARG A 183 1.05 5.38 13.10
CA ARG A 183 1.60 6.72 13.00
C ARG A 183 0.58 7.78 13.41
N GLY A 184 1.10 8.96 13.75
CA GLY A 184 0.29 10.10 14.18
C GLY A 184 -0.37 10.81 13.02
N ASP A 185 -1.49 11.47 13.30
CA ASP A 185 -2.17 12.36 12.36
C ASP A 185 -1.40 13.68 12.25
N TYR A 186 -1.28 14.24 11.04
CA TYR A 186 -0.33 15.32 10.73
C TYR A 186 -0.48 16.53 11.67
N TYR A 187 -1.71 17.01 11.84
CA TYR A 187 -2.02 18.18 12.65
C TYR A 187 -1.85 17.97 14.15
N LEU A 188 -1.99 16.72 14.63
CA LEU A 188 -1.82 16.41 16.06
C LEU A 188 -0.35 16.34 16.48
N TYR A 189 0.55 16.14 15.51
CA TYR A 189 1.96 15.88 15.80
C TYR A 189 2.91 16.80 15.04
N ASN A 190 2.47 18.03 14.73
CA ASN A 190 3.29 19.05 14.06
C ASN A 190 3.96 18.54 12.77
N GLY A 191 3.25 17.73 12.00
CA GLY A 191 3.74 17.11 10.78
C GLY A 191 4.59 15.86 10.96
N ASP A 192 4.84 15.40 12.19
CA ASP A 192 5.51 14.11 12.41
C ASP A 192 4.54 12.94 12.18
N VAL A 193 4.55 12.48 10.93
CA VAL A 193 3.78 11.35 10.42
C VAL A 193 4.62 10.07 10.29
N SER A 194 5.92 10.12 10.62
CA SER A 194 6.82 8.97 10.52
C SER A 194 6.93 8.18 11.82
N SER A 195 6.85 8.87 12.96
CA SER A 195 7.04 8.23 14.27
C SER A 195 5.89 7.35 14.69
N VAL A 196 6.22 6.16 15.21
CA VAL A 196 5.20 5.29 15.82
C VAL A 196 4.68 5.91 17.10
N ARG A 197 3.35 6.03 17.18
CA ARG A 197 2.62 6.34 18.40
C ARG A 197 2.36 5.02 19.12
N VAL A 198 3.15 4.75 20.17
CA VAL A 198 3.12 3.46 20.87
C VAL A 198 1.70 3.08 21.31
N GLU A 199 0.90 4.02 21.80
CA GLU A 199 -0.49 3.75 22.19
C GLU A 199 -1.38 3.33 21.00
N LYS A 200 -1.14 3.89 19.80
CA LYS A 200 -1.88 3.53 18.58
C LYS A 200 -1.47 2.14 18.07
N PHE A 201 -0.20 1.78 18.17
CA PHE A 201 0.25 0.40 17.92
C PHE A 201 -0.29 -0.57 18.97
N LYS A 202 -0.29 -0.15 20.25
CA LYS A 202 -0.77 -0.95 21.37
C LYS A 202 -2.25 -1.31 21.22
N SER A 203 -3.08 -0.41 20.68
CA SER A 203 -4.49 -0.72 20.41
C SER A 203 -4.68 -1.83 19.38
N LEU A 204 -3.75 -2.03 18.44
CA LEU A 204 -3.72 -3.22 17.57
C LEU A 204 -3.23 -4.44 18.35
N TYR A 205 -2.07 -4.30 19.00
CA TYR A 205 -1.40 -5.38 19.73
C TYR A 205 -2.30 -6.05 20.78
N ASP A 206 -3.07 -5.24 21.52
CA ASP A 206 -3.93 -5.72 22.59
C ASP A 206 -5.11 -6.60 22.10
N LEU A 207 -5.54 -6.45 20.83
CA LEU A 207 -6.62 -7.26 20.25
C LEU A 207 -6.29 -8.76 20.22
N GLN A 208 -5.01 -9.13 20.28
CA GLN A 208 -4.55 -10.52 20.29
C GLN A 208 -3.68 -10.84 21.52
N LYS A 209 -3.59 -9.94 22.51
CA LYS A 209 -2.67 -10.09 23.66
C LYS A 209 -2.93 -11.38 24.46
N ASN A 210 -4.18 -11.75 24.65
CA ASN A 210 -4.59 -12.91 25.47
C ASN A 210 -5.01 -14.13 24.65
N VAL A 211 -4.76 -14.13 23.34
CA VAL A 211 -5.07 -15.25 22.45
C VAL A 211 -3.93 -16.26 22.49
N ALA A 212 -4.25 -17.55 22.63
CA ALA A 212 -3.25 -18.61 22.78
C ALA A 212 -2.31 -18.73 21.56
N VAL A 213 -2.86 -18.56 20.36
CA VAL A 213 -2.11 -18.47 19.10
C VAL A 213 -2.50 -17.14 18.42
N PRO A 214 -1.80 -16.04 18.72
CA PRO A 214 -2.09 -14.73 18.14
C PRO A 214 -1.99 -14.76 16.61
N ASN A 215 -2.98 -14.19 15.92
CA ASN A 215 -2.91 -13.95 14.49
C ASN A 215 -3.57 -12.60 14.16
N TYR A 216 -2.78 -11.61 13.78
CA TYR A 216 -3.27 -10.29 13.38
C TYR A 216 -3.76 -10.33 11.93
N ASN A 217 -4.85 -11.07 11.69
CA ASN A 217 -5.49 -11.23 10.38
C ASN A 217 -6.35 -10.01 9.99
N LEU A 218 -7.03 -10.09 8.84
CA LEU A 218 -7.88 -9.00 8.35
C LEU A 218 -8.98 -8.60 9.35
N ASP A 219 -9.62 -9.56 10.02
CA ASP A 219 -10.69 -9.28 11.00
C ASP A 219 -10.18 -8.47 12.20
N VAL A 220 -8.95 -8.73 12.64
CA VAL A 220 -8.28 -7.96 13.69
C VAL A 220 -7.95 -6.55 13.20
N LEU A 221 -7.44 -6.41 11.97
CA LEU A 221 -7.11 -5.11 11.40
C LEU A 221 -8.35 -4.28 11.06
N ILE A 222 -9.50 -4.90 10.77
CA ILE A 222 -10.79 -4.21 10.62
C ILE A 222 -11.25 -3.62 11.96
N GLN A 223 -11.13 -4.38 13.06
CA GLN A 223 -11.41 -3.84 14.40
C GLN A 223 -10.48 -2.67 14.75
N HIS A 224 -9.21 -2.78 14.39
CA HIS A 224 -8.25 -1.70 14.58
C HIS A 224 -8.53 -0.50 13.66
N ARG A 225 -9.01 -0.71 12.42
CA ARG A 225 -9.43 0.37 11.51
C ARG A 225 -10.57 1.20 12.08
N GLN A 226 -11.55 0.57 12.71
CA GLN A 226 -12.62 1.28 13.42
C GLN A 226 -12.02 2.18 14.52
N TYR A 227 -11.09 1.64 15.30
CA TYR A 227 -10.38 2.42 16.32
C TYR A 227 -9.61 3.59 15.72
N THR A 228 -8.81 3.38 14.66
CA THR A 228 -8.00 4.47 14.08
C THR A 228 -8.86 5.56 13.48
N PHE A 229 -9.97 5.21 12.82
CA PHE A 229 -10.89 6.18 12.25
C PHE A 229 -11.58 7.00 13.34
N THR A 230 -12.22 6.34 14.32
CA THR A 230 -12.90 7.01 15.43
C THR A 230 -11.93 7.84 16.28
N ASN A 231 -10.68 7.38 16.46
CA ASN A 231 -9.67 8.16 17.17
C ASN A 231 -9.36 9.46 16.42
N SER A 232 -9.11 9.41 15.11
CA SER A 232 -8.86 10.60 14.30
C SER A 232 -10.04 11.57 14.34
N GLU A 233 -11.26 11.07 14.14
CA GLU A 233 -12.48 11.89 14.22
C GLU A 233 -12.66 12.57 15.59
N SER A 234 -12.44 11.84 16.68
CA SER A 234 -12.71 12.33 18.04
C SER A 234 -11.59 13.17 18.65
N THR A 235 -10.39 13.18 18.06
CA THR A 235 -9.23 13.87 18.62
C THR A 235 -8.61 14.92 17.71
N ASN A 236 -8.77 14.81 16.39
CA ASN A 236 -8.17 15.72 15.42
C ASN A 236 -9.24 16.61 14.76
N PRO A 237 -9.40 17.90 15.13
CA PRO A 237 -10.36 18.80 14.49
C PRO A 237 -10.06 19.05 13.00
N TYR A 238 -8.86 18.70 12.54
CA TYR A 238 -8.39 18.78 11.16
C TYR A 238 -8.31 17.40 10.49
N PHE A 239 -8.96 16.35 11.04
CA PHE A 239 -8.97 15.04 10.40
C PHE A 239 -9.52 15.15 8.97
N PHE A 240 -8.75 14.70 7.99
CA PHE A 240 -9.17 14.65 6.59
C PHE A 240 -8.83 13.31 5.94
N SER A 241 -9.86 12.64 5.42
CA SER A 241 -9.77 11.43 4.62
C SER A 241 -9.80 11.82 3.13
N ALA A 242 -8.63 12.11 2.57
CA ALA A 242 -8.49 12.52 1.17
C ALA A 242 -8.87 11.39 0.17
N PRO A 243 -9.29 11.71 -1.07
CA PRO A 243 -9.71 10.70 -2.06
C PRO A 243 -8.69 9.59 -2.35
N PHE A 244 -7.39 9.90 -2.36
CA PHE A 244 -6.35 8.89 -2.54
C PHE A 244 -5.75 8.47 -1.20
N ALA A 245 -5.18 9.42 -0.45
CA ALA A 245 -4.46 9.11 0.77
C ALA A 245 -5.34 8.48 1.87
N GLY A 246 -6.54 9.01 2.12
CA GLY A 246 -7.45 8.50 3.15
C GLY A 246 -8.22 7.26 2.69
N LEU A 247 -8.92 7.38 1.56
CA LEU A 247 -9.81 6.32 1.08
C LEU A 247 -9.05 5.10 0.52
N ALA A 248 -7.93 5.31 -0.20
CA ALA A 248 -7.16 4.19 -0.75
C ALA A 248 -5.99 3.81 0.18
N VAL A 249 -5.06 4.74 0.45
CA VAL A 249 -3.79 4.39 1.12
C VAL A 249 -3.98 3.99 2.58
N ALA A 250 -4.76 4.73 3.38
CA ALA A 250 -4.96 4.38 4.78
C ALA A 250 -5.66 3.01 4.93
N ASN A 251 -6.62 2.69 4.04
CA ASN A 251 -7.26 1.37 4.03
C ASN A 251 -6.31 0.27 3.52
N ALA A 252 -5.55 0.52 2.45
CA ALA A 252 -4.53 -0.41 1.96
C ALA A 252 -3.47 -0.71 3.02
N ALA A 253 -3.05 0.28 3.81
CA ALA A 253 -2.11 0.07 4.91
C ALA A 253 -2.64 -0.92 5.94
N HIS A 254 -3.94 -0.87 6.29
CA HIS A 254 -4.54 -1.83 7.22
C HIS A 254 -4.65 -3.24 6.62
N THR A 255 -4.89 -3.38 5.31
CA THR A 255 -4.96 -4.71 4.67
C THR A 255 -3.57 -5.29 4.36
N PHE A 256 -2.58 -4.43 4.08
CA PHE A 256 -1.19 -4.83 3.82
C PHE A 256 -0.53 -5.48 5.04
N VAL A 257 -0.86 -5.05 6.26
CA VAL A 257 -0.28 -5.65 7.48
C VAL A 257 -0.45 -7.19 7.47
N PRO A 258 -1.67 -7.76 7.46
CA PRO A 258 -1.84 -9.20 7.38
C PRO A 258 -1.43 -9.77 6.02
N ALA A 259 -1.64 -9.04 4.92
CA ALA A 259 -1.43 -9.61 3.59
C ALA A 259 0.04 -9.78 3.18
N LEU A 260 0.91 -8.89 3.67
CA LEU A 260 2.30 -8.75 3.23
C LEU A 260 3.31 -8.99 4.37
N MET A 261 2.89 -8.96 5.64
CA MET A 261 3.78 -9.19 6.78
C MET A 261 3.60 -10.57 7.44
N SER A 262 2.55 -11.32 7.10
CA SER A 262 2.36 -12.69 7.59
C SER A 262 3.46 -13.62 7.11
N ASN A 263 3.90 -14.55 7.97
CA ASN A 263 4.88 -15.57 7.61
C ASN A 263 4.21 -16.79 6.96
N HIS A 264 4.46 -17.01 5.68
CA HIS A 264 3.92 -18.12 4.86
C HIS A 264 4.78 -19.39 4.95
N SER A 265 5.07 -19.83 6.17
CA SER A 265 5.89 -21.02 6.43
C SER A 265 5.22 -22.33 5.99
N ALA A 266 5.95 -23.45 6.05
CA ALA A 266 5.39 -24.77 5.77
C ALA A 266 4.24 -25.16 6.72
N GLU A 267 4.27 -24.69 7.97
CA GLU A 267 3.22 -24.92 8.97
C GLU A 267 1.98 -24.04 8.70
N TYR A 268 2.20 -22.81 8.26
CA TYR A 268 1.15 -21.82 7.98
C TYR A 268 1.25 -21.31 6.53
N PRO A 269 0.95 -22.13 5.51
CA PRO A 269 1.10 -21.72 4.11
C PRO A 269 0.18 -20.53 3.73
N ASN A 270 -0.94 -20.36 4.44
CA ASN A 270 -1.84 -19.21 4.31
C ASN A 270 -1.36 -17.94 5.01
N GLY A 271 -0.22 -18.01 5.71
CA GLY A 271 0.32 -16.93 6.49
C GLY A 271 -0.22 -16.91 7.91
N ILE A 272 0.65 -16.63 8.86
CA ILE A 272 0.29 -16.19 10.21
C ILE A 272 1.09 -14.93 10.53
N LEU A 273 0.41 -13.89 11.02
CA LEU A 273 1.06 -12.71 11.57
C LEU A 273 1.01 -12.82 13.09
N ASP A 274 2.09 -13.33 13.67
CA ASP A 274 2.22 -13.44 15.12
C ASP A 274 2.73 -12.12 15.76
N LYS A 275 2.84 -12.12 17.09
CA LYS A 275 3.31 -10.96 17.86
C LYS A 275 4.73 -10.55 17.54
N GLU A 276 5.63 -11.51 17.35
CA GLU A 276 7.06 -11.21 17.14
C GLU A 276 7.28 -10.64 15.73
N THR A 277 6.61 -11.20 14.73
CA THR A 277 6.62 -10.71 13.35
C THR A 277 6.02 -9.30 13.29
N LEU A 278 4.86 -9.06 13.93
CA LEU A 278 4.26 -7.73 14.00
C LEU A 278 5.22 -6.72 14.66
N LYS A 279 5.77 -7.06 15.83
CA LYS A 279 6.73 -6.21 16.54
C LYS A 279 7.98 -5.91 15.70
N SER A 280 8.52 -6.91 15.00
CA SER A 280 9.70 -6.77 14.14
C SER A 280 9.47 -5.78 13.00
N PHE A 281 8.36 -5.89 12.27
CA PHE A 281 8.05 -4.97 11.17
C PHE A 281 7.76 -3.54 11.64
N PHE A 282 7.27 -3.34 12.86
CA PHE A 282 6.99 -2.00 13.41
C PHE A 282 8.10 -1.46 14.32
N ALA A 283 9.24 -2.16 14.45
CA ALA A 283 10.36 -1.81 15.33
C ALA A 283 9.94 -1.63 16.81
N ILE A 284 9.04 -2.48 17.29
CA ILE A 284 8.55 -2.48 18.67
C ILE A 284 9.26 -3.58 19.46
N THR A 285 9.62 -3.28 20.71
CA THR A 285 10.07 -4.25 21.71
C THR A 285 9.09 -4.27 22.88
N GLU A 286 9.06 -5.39 23.60
CA GLU A 286 8.21 -5.57 24.78
C GLU A 286 9.11 -5.97 25.95
N ALA A 287 9.08 -5.16 27.02
CA ALA A 287 9.78 -5.47 28.25
C ALA A 287 9.04 -6.57 29.05
N PRO A 288 9.69 -7.22 30.03
CA PRO A 288 9.05 -8.28 30.84
C PRO A 288 7.78 -7.85 31.59
N ASP A 289 7.61 -6.56 31.87
CA ASP A 289 6.40 -5.98 32.48
C ASP A 289 5.27 -5.71 31.47
N GLY A 290 5.50 -5.97 30.17
CA GLY A 290 4.57 -5.72 29.07
C GLY A 290 4.62 -4.30 28.52
N THR A 291 5.56 -3.46 28.96
CA THR A 291 5.78 -2.13 28.39
C THR A 291 6.29 -2.25 26.95
N LEU A 292 5.61 -1.59 26.00
CA LEU A 292 6.03 -1.53 24.60
C LEU A 292 6.92 -0.31 24.34
N SER A 293 8.01 -0.48 23.58
CA SER A 293 8.93 0.61 23.21
C SER A 293 9.23 0.57 21.71
N TRP A 294 9.20 1.72 21.06
CA TRP A 294 9.55 1.88 19.66
C TRP A 294 11.00 2.34 19.48
N THR A 295 11.72 1.73 18.54
CA THR A 295 13.06 2.17 18.14
C THR A 295 12.99 2.76 16.73
N PRO A 296 13.23 4.08 16.55
CA PRO A 296 13.09 4.74 15.26
C PRO A 296 13.91 4.10 14.14
N GLY A 297 13.26 3.76 13.03
CA GLY A 297 13.90 3.27 11.82
C GLY A 297 14.47 1.84 11.89
N HIS A 298 14.23 1.10 12.97
CA HIS A 298 14.78 -0.25 13.18
C HIS A 298 13.87 -1.38 12.65
N GLU A 299 12.95 -1.09 11.73
CA GLU A 299 12.06 -2.09 11.16
C GLU A 299 12.86 -3.23 10.51
N ARG A 300 12.46 -4.48 10.76
CA ARG A 300 13.23 -5.67 10.37
C ARG A 300 12.34 -6.75 9.77
N ILE A 301 12.78 -7.35 8.67
CA ILE A 301 12.22 -8.60 8.17
C ILE A 301 12.73 -9.72 9.10
N PRO A 302 11.85 -10.50 9.74
CA PRO A 302 12.29 -11.53 10.69
C PRO A 302 13.18 -12.59 10.02
N ASP A 303 14.04 -13.21 10.82
CA ASP A 303 14.76 -14.40 10.40
C ASP A 303 13.77 -15.55 10.14
N ASN A 304 14.07 -16.42 9.17
CA ASN A 304 13.19 -17.55 8.79
C ASN A 304 11.75 -17.11 8.44
N TRP A 305 11.64 -15.97 7.74
CA TRP A 305 10.38 -15.42 7.27
C TRP A 305 10.16 -15.72 5.79
N TYR A 306 8.97 -16.23 5.48
CA TYR A 306 8.56 -16.67 4.16
C TYR A 306 7.49 -15.74 3.64
N ARG A 307 7.75 -15.14 2.47
CA ARG A 307 6.74 -14.31 1.81
C ARG A 307 5.62 -15.13 1.20
N ARG A 308 4.53 -14.45 0.87
CA ARG A 308 3.46 -14.96 0.01
C ARG A 308 4.03 -15.58 -1.28
N PRO A 309 3.48 -16.69 -1.79
CA PRO A 309 3.94 -17.28 -3.06
C PRO A 309 3.83 -16.28 -4.21
N LEU A 310 4.78 -16.32 -5.15
CA LEU A 310 4.67 -15.51 -6.38
C LEU A 310 3.72 -16.15 -7.38
N GLY A 311 3.35 -15.37 -8.39
CA GLY A 311 2.49 -15.76 -9.48
C GLY A 311 1.12 -15.10 -9.42
N ALA A 312 0.50 -14.98 -10.59
CA ALA A 312 -0.66 -14.13 -10.84
C ALA A 312 -1.88 -14.36 -9.93
N ILE A 313 -2.02 -15.54 -9.33
CA ILE A 313 -3.14 -15.88 -8.43
C ILE A 313 -2.78 -15.64 -6.97
N ASN A 314 -1.49 -15.68 -6.64
CA ASN A 314 -1.02 -15.70 -5.26
C ASN A 314 -0.61 -14.32 -4.76
N GLU A 315 -0.01 -13.50 -5.62
CA GLU A 315 0.46 -12.16 -5.30
C GLU A 315 -0.69 -11.24 -4.85
N TYR A 316 -0.38 -10.32 -3.94
CA TYR A 316 -1.35 -9.35 -3.49
C TYR A 316 -1.51 -8.27 -4.56
N SER A 317 -2.68 -8.26 -5.20
CA SER A 317 -2.98 -7.41 -6.35
C SER A 317 -3.99 -6.31 -6.00
N PRO A 318 -4.24 -5.34 -6.90
CA PRO A 318 -5.31 -4.37 -6.71
C PRO A 318 -6.69 -5.03 -6.52
N VAL A 319 -6.94 -6.18 -7.16
CA VAL A 319 -8.18 -6.95 -6.97
C VAL A 319 -8.24 -7.57 -5.58
N SER A 320 -7.11 -8.12 -5.07
CA SER A 320 -7.02 -8.64 -3.70
C SER A 320 -7.31 -7.54 -2.68
N PHE A 321 -6.74 -6.36 -2.88
CA PHE A 321 -7.04 -5.19 -2.04
C PHE A 321 -8.51 -4.78 -2.14
N ALA A 322 -9.07 -4.71 -3.34
CA ALA A 322 -10.48 -4.36 -3.51
C ALA A 322 -11.42 -5.34 -2.78
N GLN A 323 -11.10 -6.64 -2.76
CA GLN A 323 -11.86 -7.65 -2.01
C GLN A 323 -11.76 -7.46 -0.49
N ASP A 324 -10.57 -7.15 0.02
CA ASP A 324 -10.38 -6.86 1.45
C ASP A 324 -11.03 -5.54 1.84
N PHE A 325 -10.96 -4.52 0.96
CA PHE A 325 -11.60 -3.24 1.13
C PHE A 325 -13.12 -3.39 1.25
N VAL A 326 -13.77 -4.24 0.44
CA VAL A 326 -15.21 -4.52 0.57
C VAL A 326 -15.57 -5.04 1.96
N GLN A 327 -14.77 -5.96 2.50
CA GLN A 327 -14.99 -6.50 3.85
C GLN A 327 -14.78 -5.40 4.92
N LEU A 328 -13.73 -4.60 4.78
CA LEU A 328 -13.45 -3.47 5.66
C LEU A 328 -14.56 -2.43 5.61
N ALA A 329 -14.98 -2.01 4.42
CA ALA A 329 -16.05 -1.02 4.20
C ALA A 329 -17.40 -1.49 4.72
N ALA A 330 -17.69 -2.80 4.66
CA ALA A 330 -18.90 -3.36 5.24
C ALA A 330 -18.91 -3.29 6.78
N ALA A 331 -17.74 -3.39 7.41
CA ALA A 331 -17.60 -3.34 8.87
C ALA A 331 -17.37 -1.93 9.42
N VAL A 332 -16.73 -1.05 8.64
CA VAL A 332 -16.37 0.32 8.99
C VAL A 332 -16.73 1.27 7.83
N PRO A 333 -18.03 1.56 7.60
CA PRO A 333 -18.47 2.33 6.43
C PRO A 333 -17.86 3.73 6.32
N ASP A 334 -17.62 4.39 7.45
CA ASP A 334 -17.05 5.74 7.47
C ASP A 334 -15.62 5.76 6.93
N ALA A 335 -14.86 4.68 7.14
CA ALA A 335 -13.52 4.52 6.58
C ALA A 335 -13.50 4.36 5.05
N ALA A 336 -14.66 4.10 4.43
CA ALA A 336 -14.84 4.05 2.98
C ALA A 336 -15.36 5.37 2.39
N THR A 337 -15.25 6.48 3.13
CA THR A 337 -15.78 7.79 2.75
C THR A 337 -14.66 8.82 2.60
N VAL A 338 -14.75 9.66 1.56
CA VAL A 338 -13.98 10.91 1.46
C VAL A 338 -14.67 11.96 2.31
N GLY A 339 -13.92 12.68 3.13
CA GLY A 339 -14.49 13.69 4.01
C GLY A 339 -13.53 14.10 5.12
N GLY A 340 -14.05 14.79 6.12
CA GLY A 340 -13.22 15.22 7.24
C GLY A 340 -14.01 15.94 8.31
N ASN A 341 -13.32 16.24 9.41
CA ASN A 341 -13.82 17.15 10.41
C ASN A 341 -13.84 18.59 9.88
N THR A 342 -14.82 19.37 10.34
CA THR A 342 -15.10 20.74 9.87
C THR A 342 -14.49 21.81 10.79
N GLY A 343 -13.32 21.51 11.38
CA GLY A 343 -12.60 22.40 12.30
C GLY A 343 -12.90 22.18 13.78
N THR A 344 -13.71 21.18 14.11
CA THR A 344 -13.92 20.69 15.49
C THR A 344 -13.88 19.17 15.51
N VAL A 345 -13.59 18.56 16.66
CA VAL A 345 -13.65 17.09 16.81
C VAL A 345 -15.09 16.59 16.72
N ASN A 346 -15.29 15.34 16.29
CA ASN A 346 -16.61 14.71 16.10
C ASN A 346 -17.54 15.52 15.18
N SER A 347 -16.98 16.09 14.11
CA SER A 347 -17.72 16.87 13.12
C SER A 347 -17.51 16.33 11.71
N PHE A 348 -17.22 15.03 11.60
CA PHE A 348 -16.89 14.40 10.34
C PHE A 348 -18.10 14.46 9.41
N THR A 349 -17.91 15.02 8.22
CA THR A 349 -18.90 14.96 7.15
C THR A 349 -18.27 14.35 5.91
N GLY A 350 -18.98 13.39 5.33
CA GLY A 350 -18.61 12.77 4.06
C GLY A 350 -19.00 13.64 2.87
N VAL A 351 -18.34 13.37 1.75
CA VAL A 351 -18.65 13.93 0.43
C VAL A 351 -19.03 12.79 -0.51
N ASP A 352 -20.05 13.02 -1.34
CA ASP A 352 -20.42 12.05 -2.37
C ASP A 352 -19.29 11.94 -3.40
N LEU A 353 -18.78 10.72 -3.59
CA LEU A 353 -17.74 10.45 -4.58
C LEU A 353 -18.17 10.82 -6.01
N GLY A 354 -19.48 10.79 -6.29
CA GLY A 354 -20.05 11.25 -7.55
C GLY A 354 -19.76 12.73 -7.81
N ASP A 355 -19.82 13.57 -6.78
CA ASP A 355 -19.55 15.00 -6.91
C ASP A 355 -18.07 15.29 -7.14
N ILE A 356 -17.20 14.45 -6.57
CA ILE A 356 -15.73 14.52 -6.73
C ILE A 356 -15.31 14.07 -8.12
N THR A 357 -15.92 13.00 -8.63
CA THR A 357 -15.51 12.34 -9.88
C THR A 357 -16.29 12.79 -11.11
N GLY A 358 -17.19 13.76 -10.97
CA GLY A 358 -18.09 14.19 -12.05
C GLY A 358 -19.08 13.11 -12.48
N GLY A 359 -19.45 12.22 -11.55
CA GLY A 359 -20.39 11.12 -11.74
C GLY A 359 -19.78 9.83 -12.28
N ALA A 360 -18.45 9.76 -12.48
CA ALA A 360 -17.80 8.55 -12.98
C ALA A 360 -17.86 7.39 -11.98
N TYR A 361 -17.78 7.70 -10.67
CA TYR A 361 -17.84 6.71 -9.58
C TYR A 361 -18.65 7.26 -8.40
N ARG A 362 -19.46 6.40 -7.78
CA ARG A 362 -20.13 6.66 -6.50
C ARG A 362 -19.53 5.81 -5.38
N THR A 363 -19.75 6.19 -4.13
CA THR A 363 -19.28 5.41 -2.97
C THR A 363 -19.77 3.96 -3.01
N THR A 364 -21.00 3.71 -3.46
CA THR A 364 -21.53 2.35 -3.63
C THR A 364 -20.83 1.54 -4.72
N ASP A 365 -20.24 2.19 -5.73
CA ASP A 365 -19.48 1.49 -6.77
C ASP A 365 -18.21 0.86 -6.21
N LEU A 366 -17.64 1.44 -5.15
CA LEU A 366 -16.44 0.94 -4.47
C LEU A 366 -16.65 -0.42 -3.81
N LEU A 367 -17.90 -0.84 -3.60
CA LEU A 367 -18.24 -2.17 -3.10
C LEU A 367 -18.14 -3.26 -4.18
N ASN A 368 -17.93 -2.87 -5.44
CA ASN A 368 -17.61 -3.79 -6.53
C ASN A 368 -16.10 -3.77 -6.78
N PRO A 369 -15.39 -4.91 -6.61
CA PRO A 369 -13.93 -4.94 -6.74
C PRO A 369 -13.39 -4.40 -8.07
N THR A 370 -14.04 -4.73 -9.19
CA THR A 370 -13.63 -4.26 -10.52
C THR A 370 -13.78 -2.75 -10.65
N LYS A 371 -14.91 -2.19 -10.18
CA LYS A 371 -15.12 -0.74 -10.19
C LYS A 371 -14.19 0.00 -9.23
N PHE A 372 -13.87 -0.58 -8.08
CA PHE A 372 -12.89 -0.02 -7.15
C PHE A 372 -11.49 0.04 -7.77
N VAL A 373 -11.03 -1.02 -8.43
CA VAL A 373 -9.76 -1.03 -9.15
C VAL A 373 -9.75 0.04 -10.25
N CYS A 374 -10.85 0.15 -11.01
CA CYS A 374 -11.00 1.22 -11.99
C CYS A 374 -10.90 2.62 -11.35
N TYR A 375 -11.61 2.84 -10.25
CA TYR A 375 -11.54 4.10 -9.49
C TYR A 375 -10.10 4.42 -9.06
N PHE A 376 -9.39 3.46 -8.47
CA PHE A 376 -8.02 3.63 -8.00
C PHE A 376 -7.08 4.15 -9.10
N TYR A 377 -7.11 3.54 -10.28
CA TYR A 377 -6.28 3.99 -11.39
C TYR A 377 -6.75 5.30 -12.01
N GLN A 378 -8.06 5.46 -12.22
CA GLN A 378 -8.59 6.69 -12.84
C GLN A 378 -8.37 7.90 -11.93
N LEU A 379 -8.45 7.72 -10.62
CA LEU A 379 -8.14 8.78 -9.66
C LEU A 379 -6.67 9.15 -9.71
N THR A 380 -5.77 8.16 -9.79
CA THR A 380 -4.33 8.39 -9.98
C THR A 380 -4.07 9.25 -11.23
N LEU A 381 -4.70 8.91 -12.36
CA LEU A 381 -4.57 9.68 -13.61
C LEU A 381 -5.16 11.10 -13.51
N ALA A 382 -6.20 11.29 -12.70
CA ALA A 382 -6.86 12.58 -12.53
C ALA A 382 -6.12 13.53 -11.57
N LEU A 383 -5.57 13.01 -10.47
CA LEU A 383 -4.93 13.83 -9.41
C LEU A 383 -3.52 14.28 -9.77
N VAL A 384 -2.71 13.37 -10.36
CA VAL A 384 -1.28 13.63 -10.59
C VAL A 384 -1.03 14.88 -11.45
N PRO A 385 -1.78 15.15 -12.55
CA PRO A 385 -1.59 16.36 -13.32
C PRO A 385 -1.74 17.67 -12.54
N ASP A 386 -2.62 17.73 -11.54
CA ASP A 386 -2.80 18.92 -10.70
C ASP A 386 -1.61 19.12 -9.75
N PHE A 387 -1.12 18.04 -9.11
CA PHE A 387 0.09 18.09 -8.29
C PHE A 387 1.30 18.54 -9.11
N LEU A 388 1.52 17.94 -10.27
CA LEU A 388 2.61 18.30 -11.19
C LEU A 388 2.53 19.77 -11.65
N ARG A 389 1.32 20.32 -11.82
CA ARG A 389 1.14 21.74 -12.18
C ARG A 389 1.46 22.68 -11.01
N SER A 390 1.15 22.27 -9.78
CA SER A 390 1.42 23.07 -8.58
C SER A 390 2.92 23.23 -8.28
N GLU A 391 3.75 22.27 -8.71
CA GLU A 391 5.22 22.29 -8.51
C GLU A 391 6.00 23.09 -9.57
N ALA A 392 5.33 23.90 -10.39
CA ALA A 392 5.96 24.76 -11.40
C ALA A 392 6.90 24.02 -12.38
N LEU A 393 6.57 22.78 -12.76
CA LEU A 393 7.47 21.86 -13.46
C LEU A 393 7.91 22.26 -14.89
N GLY A 394 7.46 23.40 -15.41
CA GLY A 394 7.91 23.97 -16.69
C GLY A 394 8.00 22.94 -17.84
N SER A 395 9.20 22.78 -18.41
CA SER A 395 9.46 21.82 -19.51
C SER A 395 9.45 20.34 -19.10
N ALA A 396 9.55 20.03 -17.80
CA ALA A 396 9.52 18.65 -17.30
C ALA A 396 8.10 18.08 -17.18
N LEU A 397 7.07 18.94 -17.17
CA LEU A 397 5.66 18.53 -17.08
C LEU A 397 5.27 17.52 -18.16
N GLY A 398 5.72 17.73 -19.41
CA GLY A 398 5.43 16.79 -20.49
C GLY A 398 6.05 15.41 -20.29
N GLY A 399 7.27 15.35 -19.75
CA GLY A 399 7.94 14.08 -19.41
C GLY A 399 7.24 13.36 -18.26
N ALA A 400 6.85 14.09 -17.22
CA ALA A 400 6.12 13.57 -16.07
C ALA A 400 4.75 12.99 -16.46
N LEU A 401 3.98 13.71 -17.30
CA LEU A 401 2.72 13.22 -17.83
C LEU A 401 2.91 11.99 -18.73
N ASN A 402 3.97 11.98 -19.55
CA ASN A 402 4.29 10.81 -20.37
C ASN A 402 4.66 9.59 -19.50
N LEU A 403 5.42 9.79 -18.43
CA LEU A 403 5.75 8.74 -17.47
C LEU A 403 4.47 8.16 -16.83
N LEU A 404 3.57 9.03 -16.37
CA LEU A 404 2.27 8.65 -15.81
C LEU A 404 1.50 7.74 -16.78
N HIS A 405 1.22 8.21 -17.98
CA HIS A 405 0.44 7.45 -18.97
C HIS A 405 1.13 6.16 -19.37
N THR A 406 2.43 6.21 -19.69
CA THR A 406 3.17 5.03 -20.15
C THR A 406 3.24 3.93 -19.10
N LYS A 407 3.25 4.28 -17.81
CA LYS A 407 3.39 3.31 -16.72
C LYS A 407 2.06 2.89 -16.09
N ILE A 408 1.03 3.73 -16.13
CA ILE A 408 -0.26 3.46 -15.51
C ILE A 408 -1.28 2.91 -16.50
N ASP A 409 -1.40 3.49 -17.71
CA ASP A 409 -2.41 3.10 -18.70
C ASP A 409 -2.40 1.58 -19.02
N PRO A 410 -1.26 0.86 -19.06
CA PRO A 410 -1.26 -0.59 -19.29
C PRO A 410 -2.03 -1.41 -18.23
N PHE A 411 -2.26 -0.86 -17.04
CA PHE A 411 -3.01 -1.51 -15.96
C PHE A 411 -4.48 -1.08 -15.90
N VAL A 412 -4.87 -0.10 -16.71
CA VAL A 412 -6.24 0.43 -16.75
C VAL A 412 -7.08 -0.40 -17.69
N ASP A 413 -8.15 -0.99 -17.19
CA ASP A 413 -9.14 -1.64 -18.04
C ASP A 413 -9.79 -0.59 -18.97
N PRO A 414 -9.83 -0.79 -20.30
CA PRO A 414 -10.45 0.16 -21.22
C PRO A 414 -11.94 0.44 -20.97
N SER A 415 -12.63 -0.44 -20.22
CA SER A 415 -14.02 -0.25 -19.80
C SER A 415 -14.19 0.65 -18.57
N CYS A 416 -13.10 1.01 -17.88
CA CYS A 416 -13.17 1.92 -16.74
C CYS A 416 -13.70 3.30 -17.16
N ALA A 417 -14.68 3.80 -16.41
CA ALA A 417 -15.20 5.15 -16.59
C ALA A 417 -14.10 6.19 -16.29
N LYS A 418 -13.85 7.11 -17.22
CA LYS A 418 -12.82 8.13 -17.01
C LYS A 418 -13.29 9.20 -16.03
N ILE A 419 -12.42 9.59 -15.09
CA ILE A 419 -12.62 10.79 -14.28
C ILE A 419 -12.13 11.98 -15.10
N ALA A 420 -13.01 12.51 -15.96
CA ALA A 420 -12.67 13.61 -16.87
C ALA A 420 -12.64 14.98 -16.18
N ASN A 421 -13.50 15.16 -15.17
CA ASN A 421 -13.67 16.40 -14.44
C ASN A 421 -13.56 16.09 -12.94
N TYR A 422 -12.34 15.98 -12.44
CA TYR A 422 -12.11 15.91 -11.00
C TYR A 422 -12.46 17.27 -10.39
N ASN A 423 -13.31 17.26 -9.36
CA ASN A 423 -13.75 18.44 -8.64
C ASN A 423 -13.12 18.43 -7.25
N ASP A 424 -12.19 19.35 -7.00
CA ASP A 424 -11.49 19.52 -5.73
C ASP A 424 -12.15 20.56 -4.80
N ALA A 425 -13.17 21.28 -5.27
CA ALA A 425 -13.80 22.36 -4.51
C ALA A 425 -14.45 21.88 -3.20
N PHE A 426 -14.79 20.59 -3.10
CA PHE A 426 -15.27 20.00 -1.85
C PHE A 426 -14.26 20.12 -0.71
N ALA A 427 -12.96 20.19 -1.01
CA ALA A 427 -11.90 20.27 -0.01
C ALA A 427 -11.96 21.56 0.81
N ALA A 428 -12.49 22.64 0.24
CA ALA A 428 -12.53 23.97 0.88
C ALA A 428 -13.36 24.01 2.18
N GLN A 429 -14.27 23.05 2.39
CA GLN A 429 -15.06 22.96 3.62
C GLN A 429 -14.30 22.25 4.77
N PHE A 430 -13.16 21.62 4.47
CA PHE A 430 -12.37 20.86 5.43
C PHE A 430 -11.05 21.61 5.70
N PRO A 431 -10.86 22.20 6.89
CA PRO A 431 -9.63 22.92 7.19
C PRO A 431 -8.40 22.01 7.16
N GLY A 432 -8.57 20.69 7.40
CA GLY A 432 -7.50 19.70 7.30
C GLY A 432 -7.07 19.35 5.87
N ALA A 433 -7.79 19.78 4.84
CA ALA A 433 -7.45 19.46 3.45
C ALA A 433 -6.27 20.29 2.91
N ALA A 434 -6.08 21.52 3.42
CA ALA A 434 -4.87 22.29 3.15
C ALA A 434 -3.68 21.67 3.93
N VAL A 435 -2.47 21.76 3.39
CA VAL A 435 -1.23 21.37 4.11
C VAL A 435 -0.49 22.66 4.46
N GLY A 436 -0.34 22.96 5.75
CA GLY A 436 0.26 24.20 6.27
C GLY A 436 -0.18 24.49 7.71
N GLN A 437 0.42 25.47 8.39
CA GLN A 437 -0.09 25.92 9.69
C GLN A 437 -1.49 26.53 9.49
N PRO A 438 -2.48 26.21 10.34
CA PRO A 438 -3.84 26.77 10.24
C PRO A 438 -3.89 28.28 10.48
#